data_AF-A0A162EZN0-F1
#
_entry.id   AF-A0A162EZN0-F1
#
_cell.length_a   1.000
_cell.length_b   1.000
_cell.length_c   1.000
_cell.angle_alpha   90.00
_cell.angle_beta   90.00
_cell.angle_gamma   90.00
#
_symmetry.space_group_name_H-M   'P 1'
#
loop_
_entity.id
_entity.type
_entity.pdbx_description
1 polymer ?
#
loop_
_entity_poly.entity_id
_entity_poly.type
_entity_poly.pdbx_seq_one_letter_code
_entity_poly.pdbx_strand_id
1 'polypeptide(L)'
;MYQCAHPIVKELFPEGNPRRTTLRRPATSGTQFKMAIIALMRSLRSKNPHFVRCIKPNAFKQPHHFDVQTIQQQIRHLGLLETAQVKKNGFAFRQPYAWFLQRYKMLSTVTWPHWGGVAIEGAARLLRDLPISATEYAFGRRMLFIKNDSTLMQLEDFRRIRLNDLATLIQKTFRGWATRWLFFKRRQAQIKIAAAWRRYKV
;
A
#
# COMPACT_ATOMS: atom_id res chain seq x y z
N MET A 1 -52.86 -16.33 -3.58
CA MET A 1 -51.90 -16.50 -2.45
C MET A 1 -52.09 -15.46 -1.35
N TYR A 2 -52.33 -14.17 -1.66
CA TYR A 2 -52.60 -13.12 -0.65
C TYR A 2 -53.83 -13.36 0.25
N GLN A 3 -54.78 -14.20 -0.17
CA GLN A 3 -55.94 -14.60 0.64
C GLN A 3 -55.60 -15.60 1.78
N CYS A 4 -54.36 -16.09 1.84
CA CYS A 4 -53.93 -16.99 2.92
C CYS A 4 -53.98 -16.29 4.29
N ALA A 5 -54.43 -16.99 5.34
CA ALA A 5 -54.45 -16.44 6.69
C ALA A 5 -53.04 -16.13 7.23
N HIS A 6 -52.03 -16.88 6.77
CA HIS A 6 -50.65 -16.79 7.26
C HIS A 6 -49.98 -15.44 6.90
N PRO A 7 -49.47 -14.66 7.88
CA PRO A 7 -48.90 -13.33 7.64
C PRO A 7 -47.73 -13.31 6.64
N ILE A 8 -46.77 -14.23 6.75
CA ILE A 8 -45.61 -14.30 5.84
C ILE A 8 -46.02 -14.50 4.38
N VAL A 9 -47.06 -15.30 4.12
CA VAL A 9 -47.53 -15.57 2.75
C VAL A 9 -48.14 -14.32 2.12
N LYS A 10 -48.76 -13.45 2.93
CA LYS A 10 -49.25 -12.15 2.48
C LYS A 10 -48.13 -11.17 2.16
N GLU A 11 -47.02 -11.24 2.90
CA GLU A 11 -45.85 -10.37 2.71
C GLU A 11 -45.02 -10.77 1.48
N LEU A 12 -44.89 -12.07 1.20
CA LEU A 12 -44.15 -12.57 0.05
C LEU A 12 -44.81 -12.28 -1.30
N PHE A 13 -46.15 -12.16 -1.34
CA PHE A 13 -46.94 -11.98 -2.57
C PHE A 13 -47.87 -10.76 -2.48
N PRO A 14 -47.34 -9.53 -2.28
CA PRO A 14 -48.13 -8.33 -2.08
C PRO A 14 -48.92 -7.91 -3.33
N GLU A 15 -48.50 -8.34 -4.53
CA GLU A 15 -49.18 -8.13 -5.81
C GLU A 15 -50.55 -8.84 -5.90
N GLY A 16 -50.80 -9.83 -5.06
CA GLY A 16 -52.12 -10.47 -4.94
C GLY A 16 -53.16 -9.63 -4.18
N ASN A 17 -52.78 -8.45 -3.67
CA ASN A 17 -53.69 -7.54 -2.98
C ASN A 17 -54.62 -6.83 -3.99
N PRO A 18 -55.96 -7.01 -3.88
CA PRO A 18 -56.93 -6.38 -4.79
C PRO A 18 -56.85 -4.84 -4.81
N ARG A 19 -56.29 -4.22 -3.76
CA ARG A 19 -56.09 -2.76 -3.67
C ARG A 19 -54.86 -2.27 -4.43
N ARG A 20 -54.00 -3.17 -4.92
CA ARG A 20 -52.75 -2.89 -5.67
C ARG A 20 -52.75 -3.55 -7.05
N THR A 21 -53.86 -3.49 -7.77
CA THR A 21 -53.96 -4.04 -9.13
C THR A 21 -53.09 -3.24 -10.11
N THR A 22 -52.02 -3.87 -10.60
CA THR A 22 -51.18 -3.29 -11.66
C THR A 22 -51.56 -3.89 -13.02
N LEU A 23 -52.02 -3.07 -13.95
CA LEU A 23 -52.35 -3.47 -15.34
C LEU A 23 -51.12 -3.70 -16.23
N ARG A 24 -49.91 -3.52 -15.69
CA ARG A 24 -48.67 -3.65 -16.46
C ARG A 24 -48.33 -5.12 -16.65
N ARG A 25 -48.00 -5.48 -17.89
CA ARG A 25 -47.50 -6.81 -18.24
C ARG A 25 -46.28 -7.12 -17.36
N PRO A 26 -46.24 -8.30 -16.70
CA PRO A 26 -45.11 -8.67 -15.85
C PRO A 26 -43.82 -8.60 -16.66
N ALA A 27 -42.78 -7.97 -16.09
CA ALA A 27 -41.47 -7.95 -16.72
C ALA A 27 -40.96 -9.40 -16.86
N THR A 28 -40.42 -9.76 -18.02
CA THR A 28 -39.78 -11.07 -18.22
C THR A 28 -38.60 -11.23 -17.27
N SER A 29 -38.25 -12.45 -16.90
CA SER A 29 -37.10 -12.71 -16.00
C SER A 29 -35.81 -12.07 -16.51
N GLY A 30 -35.58 -12.06 -17.83
CA GLY A 30 -34.44 -11.37 -18.44
C GLY A 30 -34.47 -9.85 -18.25
N THR A 31 -35.66 -9.24 -18.35
CA THR A 31 -35.81 -7.79 -18.12
C THR A 31 -35.56 -7.44 -16.65
N GLN A 32 -36.10 -8.24 -15.72
CA GLN A 32 -35.87 -8.07 -14.28
C GLN A 32 -34.38 -8.19 -13.93
N PHE A 33 -33.70 -9.21 -14.46
CA PHE A 33 -32.27 -9.43 -14.26
C PHE A 33 -31.43 -8.26 -14.81
N LYS A 34 -31.75 -7.79 -16.01
CA LYS A 34 -31.09 -6.62 -16.61
C LYS A 34 -31.23 -5.38 -15.73
N MET A 35 -32.44 -5.10 -15.23
CA MET A 35 -32.68 -3.96 -14.35
C MET A 35 -31.90 -4.08 -13.04
N ALA A 36 -31.84 -5.28 -12.45
CA ALA A 36 -31.08 -5.55 -11.24
C ALA A 36 -29.57 -5.30 -11.45
N ILE A 37 -28.98 -5.77 -12.55
CA ILE A 37 -27.56 -5.51 -12.89
C ILE A 37 -27.29 -4.01 -13.06
N ILE A 38 -28.16 -3.30 -13.78
CA ILE A 38 -27.98 -1.86 -14.02
C ILE A 38 -28.00 -1.09 -12.69
N ALA A 39 -28.94 -1.42 -11.80
CA ALA A 39 -29.02 -0.82 -10.47
C ALA A 39 -27.76 -1.11 -9.64
N LEU A 40 -27.28 -2.36 -9.65
CA LEU A 40 -26.04 -2.76 -8.98
C LEU A 40 -24.82 -1.98 -9.50
N MET A 41 -24.66 -1.89 -10.82
CA MET A 41 -23.56 -1.18 -11.46
C MET A 41 -23.57 0.31 -11.13
N ARG A 42 -24.76 0.93 -11.04
CA ARG A 42 -24.89 2.32 -10.59
C ARG A 42 -24.38 2.51 -9.15
N SER A 43 -24.78 1.61 -8.25
CA SER A 43 -24.31 1.63 -6.86
C SER A 43 -22.80 1.43 -6.76
N LEU A 44 -22.23 0.51 -7.54
CA LEU A 44 -20.78 0.26 -7.53
C LEU A 44 -19.98 1.47 -8.05
N ARG A 45 -20.44 2.09 -9.16
CA ARG A 45 -19.77 3.26 -9.77
C ARG A 45 -19.79 4.51 -8.90
N SER A 46 -20.74 4.62 -7.96
CA SER A 46 -20.82 5.73 -7.00
C SER A 46 -19.78 5.67 -5.87
N LYS A 47 -19.00 4.58 -5.79
CA LYS A 47 -18.06 4.30 -4.69
C LYS A 47 -16.63 4.10 -5.24
N ASN A 48 -15.66 4.03 -4.34
CA ASN A 48 -14.30 3.61 -4.65
C ASN A 48 -14.22 2.07 -4.61
N PRO A 49 -14.06 1.38 -5.76
CA PRO A 49 -14.09 -0.07 -5.78
C PRO A 49 -12.72 -0.68 -5.43
N HIS A 50 -12.77 -1.80 -4.73
CA HIS A 50 -11.64 -2.70 -4.52
C HIS A 50 -11.98 -4.08 -5.11
N PHE A 51 -11.03 -4.73 -5.79
CA PHE A 51 -11.26 -5.98 -6.50
C PHE A 51 -10.45 -7.11 -5.87
N VAL A 52 -11.13 -8.21 -5.53
CA VAL A 52 -10.50 -9.48 -5.15
C VAL A 52 -10.77 -10.48 -6.26
N ARG A 53 -9.72 -11.17 -6.73
CA ARG A 53 -9.81 -12.16 -7.81
C ARG A 53 -9.47 -13.53 -7.23
N CYS A 54 -10.47 -14.41 -7.15
CA CYS A 54 -10.31 -15.74 -6.61
C CYS A 54 -9.88 -16.72 -7.71
N ILE A 55 -8.94 -17.61 -7.42
CA ILE A 55 -8.47 -18.67 -8.31
C ILE A 55 -8.65 -20.01 -7.60
N LYS A 56 -9.33 -20.95 -8.27
CA LYS A 56 -9.47 -22.33 -7.81
C LYS A 56 -8.24 -23.14 -8.28
N PRO A 57 -7.38 -23.64 -7.36
CA PRO A 57 -6.11 -24.25 -7.75
C PRO A 57 -6.26 -25.64 -8.39
N ASN A 58 -7.35 -26.35 -8.07
CA ASN A 58 -7.68 -27.66 -8.65
C ASN A 58 -9.17 -28.00 -8.45
N ALA A 59 -9.69 -28.92 -9.26
CA ALA A 59 -11.08 -29.39 -9.19
C ALA A 59 -11.37 -30.26 -7.96
N PHE A 60 -10.37 -31.02 -7.49
CA PHE A 60 -10.47 -32.05 -6.45
C PHE A 60 -10.55 -31.52 -5.01
N LYS A 61 -10.45 -30.19 -4.82
CA LYS A 61 -10.45 -29.53 -3.50
C LYS A 61 -9.28 -29.99 -2.60
N GLN A 62 -8.18 -30.42 -3.19
CA GLN A 62 -7.00 -30.87 -2.45
C GLN A 62 -6.08 -29.69 -2.11
N PRO A 63 -5.59 -29.56 -0.87
CA PRO A 63 -4.55 -28.59 -0.55
C PRO A 63 -3.25 -28.96 -1.26
N HIS A 64 -2.41 -27.97 -1.54
CA HIS A 64 -1.09 -28.13 -2.19
C HIS A 64 -1.09 -28.77 -3.60
N HIS A 65 -2.26 -28.99 -4.20
CA HIS A 65 -2.36 -29.48 -5.58
C HIS A 65 -2.61 -28.30 -6.54
N PHE A 66 -1.69 -28.06 -7.46
CA PHE A 66 -1.70 -26.92 -8.39
C PHE A 66 -1.89 -27.43 -9.82
N ASP A 67 -3.10 -27.29 -10.35
CA ASP A 67 -3.42 -27.62 -11.73
C ASP A 67 -3.20 -26.39 -12.63
N VAL A 68 -2.08 -26.41 -13.35
CA VAL A 68 -1.64 -25.31 -14.21
C VAL A 68 -2.67 -25.00 -15.30
N GLN A 69 -3.30 -26.01 -15.92
CA GLN A 69 -4.21 -25.79 -17.05
C GLN A 69 -5.47 -25.05 -16.60
N THR A 70 -6.09 -25.53 -15.51
CA THR A 70 -7.28 -24.90 -14.91
C THR A 70 -6.99 -23.48 -14.44
N ILE A 71 -5.80 -23.23 -13.89
CA ILE A 71 -5.41 -21.90 -13.42
C ILE A 71 -5.14 -20.96 -14.60
N GLN A 72 -4.47 -21.41 -15.66
CA GLN A 72 -4.23 -20.60 -16.86
C GLN A 72 -5.54 -20.15 -17.51
N GLN A 73 -6.54 -21.05 -17.61
CA GLN A 73 -7.87 -20.69 -18.11
C GLN A 73 -8.53 -19.63 -17.22
N GLN A 74 -8.47 -19.77 -15.90
CA GLN A 74 -9.00 -18.77 -14.96
C GLN A 74 -8.29 -17.43 -15.07
N ILE A 75 -6.96 -17.42 -15.22
CA ILE A 75 -6.17 -16.19 -15.42
C ILE A 75 -6.70 -15.41 -16.64
N ARG A 76 -6.99 -16.12 -17.75
CA ARG A 76 -7.57 -15.52 -18.97
C ARG A 76 -9.02 -15.05 -18.72
N HIS A 77 -9.88 -15.88 -18.13
CA HIS A 77 -11.29 -15.53 -17.86
C HIS A 77 -11.43 -14.32 -16.93
N LEU A 78 -10.52 -14.19 -15.95
CA LEU A 78 -10.50 -13.07 -15.03
C LEU A 78 -9.85 -11.81 -15.66
N GLY A 79 -9.23 -11.92 -16.83
CA GLY A 79 -8.54 -10.82 -17.49
C GLY A 79 -7.33 -10.32 -16.70
N LEU A 80 -6.63 -11.21 -15.99
CA LEU A 80 -5.54 -10.81 -15.09
C LEU A 80 -4.32 -10.31 -15.87
N LEU A 81 -4.03 -10.90 -17.03
CA LEU A 81 -2.92 -10.50 -17.88
C LEU A 81 -3.15 -9.11 -18.48
N GLU A 82 -4.36 -8.87 -18.95
CA GLU A 82 -4.80 -7.59 -19.51
C GLU A 82 -4.79 -6.51 -18.43
N THR A 83 -5.27 -6.84 -17.23
CA THR A 83 -5.22 -5.93 -16.06
C THR A 83 -3.77 -5.58 -15.71
N ALA A 84 -2.87 -6.58 -15.72
CA ALA A 84 -1.45 -6.36 -15.50
C ALA A 84 -0.82 -5.51 -16.62
N GLN A 85 -1.19 -5.75 -17.88
CA GLN A 85 -0.67 -5.02 -19.04
C GLN A 85 -1.12 -3.55 -19.03
N VAL A 86 -2.38 -3.27 -18.69
CA VAL A 86 -2.87 -1.88 -18.54
C VAL A 86 -2.09 -1.14 -17.45
N LYS A 87 -1.77 -1.81 -16.33
CA LYS A 87 -0.91 -1.23 -15.30
C LYS A 87 0.51 -0.99 -15.79
N LYS A 88 1.08 -1.94 -16.52
CA LYS A 88 2.46 -1.88 -17.05
C LYS A 88 2.65 -0.83 -18.14
N ASN A 89 1.65 -0.66 -19.01
CA ASN A 89 1.71 0.31 -20.11
C ASN A 89 1.51 1.77 -19.63
N GLY A 90 1.00 1.95 -18.40
CA GLY A 90 0.90 3.24 -17.76
C GLY A 90 2.05 3.52 -16.80
N PHE A 91 1.80 4.42 -15.86
CA PHE A 91 2.66 4.57 -14.68
C PHE A 91 2.13 3.64 -13.59
N ALA A 92 2.91 2.63 -13.22
CA ALA A 92 2.54 1.67 -12.20
C ALA A 92 2.32 2.35 -10.83
N PHE A 93 3.05 3.44 -10.58
CA PHE A 93 2.98 4.18 -9.33
C PHE A 93 2.91 5.69 -9.53
N ARG A 94 2.14 6.37 -8.66
CA ARG A 94 2.07 7.83 -8.62
C ARG A 94 1.88 8.31 -7.18
N GLN A 95 2.59 9.37 -6.81
CA GLN A 95 2.51 9.92 -5.46
C GLN A 95 2.75 11.44 -5.44
N PRO A 96 2.09 12.21 -4.55
CA PRO A 96 2.43 13.60 -4.33
C PRO A 96 3.92 13.79 -3.99
N TYR A 97 4.52 14.86 -4.51
CA TYR A 97 5.95 15.14 -4.33
C TYR A 97 6.38 15.23 -2.87
N ALA A 98 5.57 15.87 -2.02
CA ALA A 98 5.88 16.03 -0.60
C ALA A 98 6.02 14.68 0.10
N TRP A 99 5.10 13.74 -0.16
CA TRP A 99 5.15 12.40 0.42
C TRP A 99 6.31 11.59 -0.14
N PHE A 100 6.60 11.72 -1.45
CA PHE A 100 7.74 11.03 -2.05
C PHE A 100 9.05 11.49 -1.41
N LEU A 101 9.24 12.80 -1.33
CA LEU A 101 10.43 13.38 -0.73
C LEU A 101 10.55 13.02 0.76
N GLN A 102 9.46 13.10 1.54
CA GLN A 102 9.48 12.71 2.94
C GLN A 102 9.90 11.24 3.13
N ARG A 103 9.44 10.35 2.25
CA ARG A 103 9.74 8.92 2.33
C ARG A 103 11.18 8.58 1.94
N TYR A 104 11.73 9.25 0.93
CA TYR A 104 13.00 8.87 0.31
C TYR A 104 14.15 9.87 0.54
N LYS A 105 13.94 11.04 1.18
CA LYS A 105 14.97 12.09 1.35
C LYS A 105 16.29 11.61 1.94
N MET A 106 16.32 10.50 2.69
CA MET A 106 17.55 9.92 3.24
C MET A 106 18.51 9.36 2.18
N LEU A 107 18.02 9.14 0.97
CA LEU A 107 18.76 8.52 -0.13
C LEU A 107 19.73 9.47 -0.82
N SER A 108 19.56 10.79 -0.65
CA SER A 108 20.50 11.79 -1.17
C SER A 108 21.02 12.64 -0.01
N THR A 109 22.33 12.91 -0.03
CA THR A 109 22.99 13.82 0.91
C THR A 109 22.54 15.27 0.76
N VAL A 110 21.97 15.64 -0.40
CA VAL A 110 21.46 16.99 -0.66
C VAL A 110 20.09 17.19 -0.04
N THR A 111 19.25 16.15 -0.04
CA THR A 111 17.89 16.22 0.52
C THR A 111 17.81 15.82 1.99
N TRP A 112 18.83 15.14 2.51
CA TRP A 112 18.94 14.72 3.91
C TRP A 112 19.72 15.75 4.74
N PRO A 113 19.36 16.02 6.01
CA PRO A 113 18.18 15.53 6.75
C PRO A 113 16.93 16.37 6.54
N HIS A 114 17.09 17.60 6.07
CA HIS A 114 16.02 18.56 5.85
C HIS A 114 16.13 19.13 4.45
N TRP A 115 14.99 19.28 3.78
CA TRP A 115 14.90 19.95 2.48
C TRP A 115 14.14 21.26 2.66
N GLY A 116 14.76 22.37 2.26
CA GLY A 116 14.18 23.72 2.38
C GLY A 116 13.52 24.25 1.12
N GLY A 117 13.67 23.56 -0.02
CA GLY A 117 13.13 23.99 -1.31
C GLY A 117 11.74 23.45 -1.62
N VAL A 118 11.30 23.64 -2.87
CA VAL A 118 10.02 23.10 -3.34
C VAL A 118 10.10 21.58 -3.46
N ALA A 119 9.02 20.86 -3.14
CA ALA A 119 9.03 19.39 -3.12
C ALA A 119 9.36 18.75 -4.48
N ILE A 120 8.97 19.40 -5.58
CA ILE A 120 9.27 18.93 -6.96
C ILE A 120 10.77 18.93 -7.21
N GLU A 121 11.45 20.01 -6.84
CA GLU A 121 12.89 20.18 -6.99
C GLU A 121 13.66 19.16 -6.14
N GLY A 122 13.21 18.96 -4.89
CA GLY A 122 13.78 17.95 -4.00
C GLY A 122 13.64 16.54 -4.58
N ALA A 123 12.45 16.18 -5.09
CA ALA A 123 12.23 14.90 -5.75
C ALA A 123 13.11 14.74 -7.01
N ALA A 124 13.24 15.79 -7.81
CA ALA A 124 14.08 15.78 -9.01
C ALA A 124 15.57 15.69 -8.69
N ARG A 125 16.04 16.33 -7.62
CA ARG A 125 17.43 16.20 -7.18
C ARG A 125 17.71 14.80 -6.65
N LEU A 126 16.83 14.28 -5.80
CA LEU A 126 16.93 12.93 -5.25
C LEU A 126 17.02 11.88 -6.37
N LEU A 127 16.13 11.94 -7.36
CA LEU A 127 16.12 10.97 -8.47
C LEU A 127 17.37 11.08 -9.36
N ARG A 128 17.98 12.26 -9.49
CA ARG A 128 19.24 12.45 -10.23
C ARG A 128 20.45 11.89 -9.50
N ASP A 129 20.43 11.89 -8.17
CA ASP A 129 21.52 11.35 -7.36
C ASP A 129 21.46 9.80 -7.28
N LEU A 130 20.36 9.19 -7.73
CA LEU A 130 20.16 7.74 -7.76
C LEU A 130 20.44 7.16 -9.15
N PRO A 131 20.86 5.87 -9.23
CA PRO A 131 21.10 5.18 -10.49
C PRO A 131 19.76 4.74 -11.14
N ILE A 132 18.84 5.68 -11.34
CA ILE A 132 17.53 5.46 -11.95
C ILE A 132 17.47 6.23 -13.26
N SER A 133 17.18 5.53 -14.36
CA SER A 133 17.04 6.16 -15.68
C SER A 133 15.93 7.22 -15.69
N ALA A 134 16.17 8.35 -16.36
CA ALA A 134 15.16 9.39 -16.55
C ALA A 134 13.92 8.92 -17.33
N THR A 135 14.01 7.80 -18.05
CA THR A 135 12.86 7.20 -18.78
C THR A 135 11.90 6.45 -17.86
N GLU A 136 12.31 6.16 -16.62
CA GLU A 136 11.55 5.36 -15.65
C GLU A 136 10.60 6.20 -14.79
N TYR A 137 10.68 7.52 -14.87
CA TYR A 137 9.82 8.43 -14.13
C TYR A 137 9.41 9.64 -14.96
N ALA A 138 8.31 10.26 -14.56
CA ALA A 138 7.84 11.51 -15.14
C ALA A 138 7.33 12.47 -14.07
N PHE A 139 7.51 13.76 -14.30
CA PHE A 139 7.01 14.82 -13.44
C PHE A 139 5.65 15.30 -13.96
N GLY A 140 4.59 15.11 -13.18
CA GLY A 140 3.30 15.73 -13.45
C GLY A 140 3.14 17.05 -12.70
N ARG A 141 1.96 17.66 -12.78
CA ARG A 141 1.71 18.97 -12.14
C ARG A 141 1.81 18.95 -10.61
N ARG A 142 1.39 17.86 -9.97
CA ARG A 142 1.33 17.72 -8.49
C ARG A 142 1.91 16.40 -7.96
N MET A 143 2.22 15.47 -8.85
CA MET A 143 2.59 14.10 -8.50
C MET A 143 3.78 13.65 -9.33
N LEU A 144 4.66 12.87 -8.70
CA LEU A 144 5.67 12.07 -9.37
C LEU A 144 5.02 10.79 -9.88
N PHE A 145 5.39 10.37 -11.08
CA PHE A 145 4.95 9.14 -11.69
C PHE A 145 6.16 8.22 -11.94
N ILE A 146 6.05 6.95 -11.59
CA ILE A 146 7.06 5.92 -11.83
C ILE A 146 6.45 4.89 -12.77
N LYS A 147 7.18 4.57 -13.84
CA LYS A 147 6.69 3.77 -14.96
C LYS A 147 6.56 2.30 -14.57
N ASN A 148 7.66 1.69 -14.13
CA ASN A 148 7.74 0.27 -13.84
C ASN A 148 7.77 -0.02 -12.33
N ASP A 149 7.15 -1.12 -11.93
CA ASP A 149 7.19 -1.62 -10.53
C ASP A 149 8.62 -1.98 -10.10
N SER A 150 9.47 -2.43 -11.02
CA SER A 150 10.88 -2.73 -10.73
C SER A 150 11.63 -1.51 -10.20
N THR A 151 11.39 -0.34 -10.75
CA THR A 151 12.00 0.92 -10.32
C THR A 151 11.54 1.31 -8.92
N LEU A 152 10.26 1.08 -8.60
CA LEU A 152 9.73 1.30 -7.26
C LEU A 152 10.36 0.32 -6.25
N MET A 153 10.51 -0.96 -6.61
CA MET A 153 11.17 -1.95 -5.76
C MET A 153 12.64 -1.57 -5.49
N GLN A 154 13.37 -1.11 -6.52
CA GLN A 154 14.75 -0.62 -6.36
C GLN A 154 14.84 0.56 -5.38
N LEU A 155 13.91 1.53 -5.46
CA LEU A 155 13.83 2.64 -4.49
C LEU A 155 13.62 2.16 -3.05
N GLU A 156 12.75 1.16 -2.85
CA GLU A 156 12.53 0.55 -1.54
C GLU A 156 13.75 -0.22 -1.03
N ASP A 157 14.48 -0.90 -1.91
CA ASP A 157 15.72 -1.59 -1.56
C ASP A 157 16.82 -0.60 -1.13
N PHE A 158 17.03 0.49 -1.89
CA PHE A 158 17.94 1.56 -1.49
C PHE A 158 17.55 2.14 -0.13
N ARG A 159 16.24 2.36 0.08
CA ARG A 159 15.72 2.89 1.35
C ARG A 159 15.97 1.93 2.50
N ARG A 160 15.76 0.62 2.29
CA ARG A 160 16.00 -0.41 3.31
C ARG A 160 17.47 -0.42 3.76
N ILE A 161 18.40 -0.39 2.80
CA ILE A 161 19.84 -0.32 3.09
C ILE A 161 20.14 0.95 3.90
N ARG A 162 19.65 2.10 3.42
CA ARG A 162 19.91 3.38 4.09
C ARG A 162 19.34 3.46 5.51
N LEU A 163 18.20 2.83 5.77
CA LEU A 163 17.63 2.74 7.11
C LEU A 163 18.54 1.96 8.07
N ASN A 164 19.19 0.90 7.60
CA ASN A 164 20.17 0.16 8.40
C ASN A 164 21.39 1.02 8.76
N ASP A 165 21.87 1.85 7.82
CA ASP A 165 22.95 2.80 8.10
C ASP A 165 22.55 3.81 9.17
N LEU A 166 21.33 4.35 9.08
CA LEU A 166 20.80 5.31 10.05
C LEU A 166 20.59 4.66 11.43
N ALA A 167 20.13 3.41 11.47
CA ALA A 167 20.06 2.65 12.72
C ALA A 167 21.46 2.47 13.33
N THR A 168 22.45 2.14 12.52
CA THR A 168 23.85 2.01 12.93
C THR A 168 24.41 3.34 13.45
N LEU A 169 24.07 4.46 12.80
CA LEU A 169 24.45 5.80 13.25
C LEU A 169 23.90 6.10 14.65
N ILE A 170 22.62 5.81 14.90
CA ILE A 170 22.01 5.99 16.22
C ILE A 170 22.69 5.09 17.25
N GLN A 171 22.85 3.80 16.94
CA GLN A 171 23.44 2.82 17.84
C GLN A 171 24.89 3.17 18.23
N LYS A 172 25.74 3.52 17.25
CA LYS A 172 27.14 3.88 17.54
C LYS A 172 27.25 5.16 18.35
N THR A 173 26.38 6.14 18.08
CA THR A 173 26.33 7.41 18.82
C THR A 173 25.92 7.18 20.27
N PHE A 174 24.87 6.38 20.49
CA PHE A 174 24.42 6.02 21.84
C PHE A 174 25.47 5.24 22.63
N ARG A 175 26.06 4.20 22.03
CA ARG A 175 27.12 3.41 22.67
C ARG A 175 28.32 4.29 23.05
N GLY A 176 28.75 5.18 22.14
CA GLY A 176 29.81 6.14 22.41
C GLY A 176 29.48 7.08 23.57
N TRP A 177 28.26 7.63 23.60
CA TRP A 177 27.78 8.45 24.71
C TRP A 177 27.78 7.69 26.05
N ALA A 178 27.24 6.47 26.07
CA ALA A 178 27.14 5.65 27.28
C ALA A 178 28.52 5.32 27.87
N THR A 179 29.48 4.93 27.03
CA THR A 179 30.85 4.67 27.47
C THR A 179 31.53 5.94 27.98
N ARG A 180 31.34 7.08 27.30
CA ARG A 180 31.90 8.37 27.73
C ARG A 180 31.33 8.82 29.07
N TRP A 181 30.02 8.65 29.28
CA TRP A 181 29.36 8.93 30.55
C TRP A 181 29.95 8.08 31.68
N LEU A 182 30.10 6.77 31.47
CA LEU A 182 30.69 5.86 32.45
C LEU A 182 32.16 6.22 32.76
N PHE A 183 32.93 6.59 31.74
CA PHE A 183 34.32 7.05 31.91
C PHE A 183 34.39 8.28 32.81
N PHE A 184 33.55 9.30 32.59
CA PHE A 184 33.56 10.49 33.44
C PHE A 184 33.23 10.16 34.90
N LYS A 185 32.25 9.28 35.14
CA LYS A 185 31.91 8.82 36.50
C LYS A 185 33.09 8.11 37.16
N ARG A 186 33.76 7.20 36.44
CA ARG A 186 34.96 6.48 36.93
C ARG A 186 36.14 7.42 37.19
N ARG A 187 36.37 8.40 36.30
CA ARG A 187 37.44 9.40 36.44
C ARG A 187 37.25 10.25 37.70
N GLN A 188 36.02 10.71 37.98
CA GLN A 188 35.74 11.44 39.22
C GLN A 188 36.02 10.61 40.47
N ALA A 189 35.61 9.33 40.49
CA ALA A 189 35.91 8.43 41.60
C ALA A 189 37.42 8.20 41.75
N GLN A 190 38.14 7.96 40.64
CA GLN A 190 39.58 7.77 40.63
C GLN A 190 40.33 8.98 41.19
N ILE A 191 39.95 10.20 40.82
CA ILE A 191 40.58 11.44 41.32
C ILE A 191 40.43 11.53 42.85
N LYS A 192 39.23 11.25 43.38
CA LYS A 192 38.97 11.27 44.83
C LYS A 192 39.83 10.23 45.57
N ILE A 193 39.88 8.99 45.06
CA ILE A 193 40.70 7.92 45.64
C ILE A 193 42.19 8.27 45.62
N ALA A 194 42.70 8.76 44.48
CA ALA A 194 44.10 9.13 44.33
C ALA A 194 44.49 10.29 45.27
N ALA A 195 43.61 11.28 45.45
CA ALA A 195 43.84 12.39 46.38
C ALA A 195 43.92 11.90 47.84
N ALA A 196 42.99 11.03 48.26
CA ALA A 196 42.99 10.45 49.60
C ALA A 196 44.25 9.61 49.87
N TRP A 197 44.66 8.77 48.90
CA TRP A 197 45.87 7.96 49.02
C TRP A 197 47.14 8.80 49.14
N ARG A 198 47.28 9.85 48.31
CA ARG A 198 48.42 10.76 48.40
C ARG A 198 48.51 11.45 49.76
N ARG A 199 47.37 11.80 50.36
CA ARG A 199 47.32 12.38 51.71
C ARG A 199 47.72 11.38 52.80
N TYR A 200 47.36 10.11 52.67
CA TYR A 200 47.73 9.05 53.63
C TYR A 200 49.22 8.70 53.58
N LYS A 201 49.83 8.77 52.39
CA LYS A 201 51.25 8.42 52.20
C LYS A 201 52.22 9.48 52.73
N VAL A 202 51.76 10.72 52.95
CA VAL A 202 52.51 11.82 53.58
C VAL A 202 52.35 11.72 55.09
#